data_AF-A0A429F1S6-F1
#
_entry.id   AF-A0A429F1S6-F1
#
_cell.length_a   1.000
_cell.length_b   1.000
_cell.length_c   1.000
_cell.angle_alpha   90.00
_cell.angle_beta   90.00
_cell.angle_gamma   90.00
#
_symmetry.space_group_name_H-M   'P 1'
#
loop_
_entity.id
_entity.type
_entity.pdbx_description
1 polymer ?
#
loop_
_entity_poly.entity_id
_entity_poly.type
_entity_poly.pdbx_seq_one_letter_code
_entity_poly.pdbx_strand_id
1 'polypeptide(L)'
;MEGTQKFLRNYVADAGSLDELRDDAARTAAWNPRPIRAALRAIDALISDPPRDGTLSWIVEFDAGWVLDDPSDSGAIEFLYRITEVLREVLDRAQR
;
A
#
# COMPACT_ATOMS: atom_id res chain seq x y z
N MET A 1 9.67 -7.19 1.86
CA MET A 1 8.98 -7.67 0.65
C MET A 1 7.73 -8.49 0.96
N GLU A 2 7.81 -9.64 1.65
CA GLU A 2 6.63 -10.50 1.93
C GLU A 2 5.48 -9.78 2.64
N GLY A 3 5.77 -8.93 3.63
CA GLY A 3 4.76 -8.13 4.33
C GLY A 3 4.03 -7.14 3.43
N THR A 4 4.73 -6.55 2.45
CA THR A 4 4.15 -5.63 1.46
C THR A 4 3.23 -6.38 0.51
N GLN A 5 3.71 -7.48 -0.07
CA GLN A 5 2.92 -8.30 -0.99
C GLN A 5 1.64 -8.84 -0.33
N LYS A 6 1.73 -9.28 0.94
CA LYS A 6 0.56 -9.71 1.71
C LYS A 6 -0.45 -8.58 1.91
N PHE A 7 0.01 -7.37 2.19
CA PHE A 7 -0.87 -6.22 2.32
C PHE A 7 -1.53 -5.87 0.98
N LEU A 8 -0.75 -5.79 -0.09
CA LEU A 8 -1.25 -5.50 -1.44
C LEU A 8 -2.36 -6.48 -1.82
N ARG A 9 -2.13 -7.79 -1.65
CA ARG A 9 -3.11 -8.84 -1.99
C ARG A 9 -4.37 -8.83 -1.14
N ASN A 10 -4.29 -8.40 0.12
CA ASN A 10 -5.40 -8.53 1.07
C ASN A 10 -6.20 -7.24 1.28
N TYR A 11 -5.68 -6.09 0.86
CA TYR A 11 -6.29 -4.79 1.10
C TYR A 11 -6.37 -3.93 -0.15
N VAL A 12 -5.38 -4.01 -1.04
CA VAL A 12 -5.32 -3.15 -2.24
C VAL A 12 -5.98 -3.83 -3.43
N ALA A 13 -5.75 -5.13 -3.61
CA ALA A 13 -6.36 -5.92 -4.68
C ALA A 13 -7.89 -6.00 -4.58
N ASP A 14 -8.42 -6.00 -3.36
CA ASP A 14 -9.87 -5.99 -3.13
C ASP A 14 -10.49 -4.59 -3.23
N ALA A 15 -9.68 -3.52 -3.28
CA ALA A 15 -10.14 -2.15 -3.39
C ALA A 15 -10.13 -1.67 -4.85
N GLY A 16 -11.27 -1.22 -5.35
CA GLY A 16 -11.39 -0.62 -6.69
C GLY A 16 -10.94 0.84 -6.76
N SER A 17 -10.62 1.47 -5.63
CA SER A 17 -10.15 2.85 -5.56
C SER A 17 -9.36 3.15 -4.28
N LEU A 18 -8.63 4.28 -4.24
CA LEU A 18 -7.93 4.73 -3.04
C LEU A 18 -8.88 5.16 -1.93
N ASP A 19 -10.09 5.61 -2.29
CA ASP A 19 -11.13 5.97 -1.31
C ASP A 19 -11.69 4.73 -0.62
N GLU A 20 -11.94 3.66 -1.39
CA GLU A 20 -12.34 2.36 -0.83
C GLU A 20 -11.24 1.77 0.07
N LEU A 21 -9.99 1.81 -0.39
CA LEU A 21 -8.84 1.43 0.44
C LEU A 21 -8.77 2.23 1.75
N ARG A 22 -9.04 3.55 1.68
CA ARG A 22 -9.06 4.42 2.86
C ARG A 22 -10.14 3.98 3.85
N ASP A 23 -11.35 3.72 3.37
CA ASP A 23 -12.47 3.30 4.21
C ASP A 23 -12.21 1.94 4.87
N ASP A 24 -11.66 0.99 4.12
CA ASP A 24 -11.33 -0.36 4.60
C ASP A 24 -10.21 -0.32 5.65
N ALA A 25 -9.16 0.45 5.37
CA ALA A 25 -8.09 0.70 6.32
C ALA A 25 -8.60 1.42 7.57
N ALA A 26 -9.53 2.37 7.44
CA ALA A 26 -10.13 3.08 8.58
C ALA A 26 -10.95 2.15 9.48
N ARG A 27 -11.79 1.29 8.89
CA ARG A 27 -12.54 0.28 9.65
C ARG A 27 -11.61 -0.67 10.40
N THR A 28 -10.54 -1.10 9.75
CA THR A 28 -9.50 -1.94 10.37
C THR A 28 -8.80 -1.21 11.51
N ALA A 29 -8.36 0.03 11.29
CA ALA A 29 -7.61 0.80 12.26
C ALA A 29 -8.42 1.16 13.52
N ALA A 30 -9.73 1.39 13.36
CA ALA A 30 -10.64 1.67 14.47
C ALA A 30 -10.75 0.48 15.44
N TRP A 31 -10.68 -0.76 14.94
CA TRP A 31 -10.70 -1.96 15.77
C TRP A 31 -9.31 -2.37 16.25
N ASN A 32 -8.32 -2.37 15.35
CA ASN A 32 -6.94 -2.71 15.63
C ASN A 32 -6.00 -1.98 14.66
N PRO A 33 -5.26 -0.94 15.08
CA PRO A 33 -4.37 -0.18 14.19
C PRO A 33 -3.06 -0.91 13.87
N ARG A 34 -2.74 -2.03 14.54
CA ARG A 34 -1.45 -2.73 14.37
C ARG A 34 -1.20 -3.22 12.94
N PRO A 35 -2.16 -3.84 12.22
CA PRO A 35 -1.96 -4.27 10.83
C PRO A 35 -1.66 -3.11 9.90
N ILE A 36 -2.37 -1.99 10.03
CA ILE A 36 -2.15 -0.79 9.20
C ILE A 36 -0.75 -0.19 9.46
N ARG A 37 -0.33 -0.11 10.72
CA ARG A 37 1.04 0.32 11.07
C ARG A 37 2.11 -0.61 10.50
N ALA A 38 1.87 -1.92 10.50
CA ALA A 38 2.79 -2.90 9.95
C ALA A 38 2.89 -2.79 8.42
N ALA A 39 1.75 -2.60 7.74
CA ALA A 39 1.70 -2.36 6.30
C ALA A 39 2.44 -1.09 5.91
N LEU A 40 2.18 0.04 6.59
CA LEU A 40 2.87 1.30 6.34
C LEU A 40 4.39 1.15 6.45
N ARG A 41 4.90 0.51 7.51
CA ARG A 41 6.35 0.25 7.66
C ARG A 41 6.91 -0.66 6.57
N ALA A 42 6.16 -1.67 6.15
CA ALA A 42 6.60 -2.59 5.10
C ALA A 42 6.70 -1.90 3.73
N ILE A 43 5.74 -1.02 3.42
CA ILE A 43 5.74 -0.22 2.20
C ILE A 43 6.86 0.82 2.24
N ASP A 44 7.02 1.57 3.34
CA ASP A 44 8.09 2.55 3.50
C ASP A 44 9.48 1.91 3.35
N ALA A 45 9.68 0.70 3.89
CA ALA A 45 10.92 -0.05 3.72
C ALA A 45 11.16 -0.45 2.26
N LEU A 46 10.11 -0.89 1.55
CA LEU A 46 10.21 -1.26 0.13
C LEU A 46 10.51 -0.04 -0.76
N ILE A 47 9.94 1.12 -0.45
CA ILE A 47 10.22 2.37 -1.16
C ILE A 47 11.66 2.84 -0.90
N SER A 48 12.14 2.70 0.33
CA SER A 48 13.48 3.16 0.73
C SER A 48 14.61 2.29 0.17
N ASP A 49 14.35 1.00 -0.01
CA ASP A 49 15.28 0.02 -0.59
C ASP A 49 14.55 -0.84 -1.63
N PRO A 50 14.27 -0.27 -2.82
CA PRO A 50 13.53 -0.96 -3.85
C PRO A 50 14.38 -2.08 -4.48
N PRO A 51 13.76 -3.21 -4.86
CA PRO A 51 14.43 -4.24 -5.65
C PRO A 51 14.92 -3.64 -6.97
N ARG A 52 16.03 -4.17 -7.48
CA ARG A 52 16.54 -3.78 -8.81
C ARG A 52 15.68 -4.44 -9.90
N ASP A 53 15.67 -3.81 -11.08
CA ASP A 53 15.24 -4.41 -12.35
C ASP A 53 13.72 -4.66 -12.54
N GLY A 54 12.88 -3.62 -12.53
CA GLY A 54 11.48 -3.71 -13.00
C GLY A 54 10.56 -4.55 -12.12
N THR A 55 11.04 -4.99 -10.96
CA THR A 55 10.35 -5.92 -10.08
C THR A 55 9.24 -5.22 -9.31
N LEU A 56 9.34 -3.90 -9.11
CA LEU A 56 8.39 -3.16 -8.30
C LEU A 56 7.07 -2.93 -9.05
N SER A 57 7.14 -2.57 -10.33
CA SER A 57 5.94 -2.45 -11.16
C SER A 57 5.24 -3.79 -11.33
N TRP A 58 5.99 -4.89 -11.48
CA TRP A 58 5.43 -6.24 -11.50
C TRP A 58 4.71 -6.61 -10.19
N ILE A 59 5.30 -6.30 -9.03
CA ILE A 59 4.66 -6.53 -7.74
C ILE A 59 3.36 -5.74 -7.64
N VAL A 60 3.33 -4.47 -8.05
CA VAL A 60 2.10 -3.67 -7.98
C VAL A 60 1.02 -4.24 -8.90
N GLU A 61 1.35 -4.57 -10.14
CA GLU A 61 0.39 -5.12 -11.10
C GLU A 61 -0.21 -6.45 -10.60
N PHE A 62 0.64 -7.39 -10.17
CA PHE A 62 0.19 -8.74 -9.82
C PHE A 62 -0.31 -8.88 -8.38
N ASP A 63 0.35 -8.25 -7.40
CA ASP A 63 -0.04 -8.36 -5.99
C ASP A 63 -1.08 -7.31 -5.59
N ALA A 64 -1.07 -6.12 -6.20
CA ALA A 64 -2.08 -5.11 -5.92
C ALA A 64 -3.25 -5.15 -6.89
N GLY A 65 -3.14 -5.81 -8.05
CA GLY A 65 -4.22 -5.90 -9.04
C GLY A 65 -4.52 -4.59 -9.75
N TRP A 66 -3.60 -3.61 -9.69
CA TRP A 66 -3.80 -2.27 -10.24
C TRP A 66 -2.92 -2.04 -11.46
N VAL A 67 -3.53 -1.61 -12.55
CA VAL A 67 -2.81 -1.17 -13.75
C VAL A 67 -2.33 0.26 -13.52
N LEU A 68 -1.02 0.46 -13.63
CA LEU A 68 -0.39 1.77 -13.47
C LEU A 68 -0.43 2.56 -14.78
N ASP A 69 -0.64 3.87 -14.69
CA ASP A 69 -0.51 4.79 -15.83
C ASP A 69 0.94 4.83 -16.35
N ASP A 70 1.92 4.82 -15.43
CA ASP A 70 3.33 4.59 -15.72
C ASP A 70 3.72 3.17 -15.25
N PRO A 71 3.93 2.20 -16.17
CA PRO A 71 4.29 0.83 -15.83
C PRO A 71 5.77 0.65 -15.43
N SER A 72 6.49 1.74 -15.15
CA SER A 72 7.86 1.70 -14.63
C SER A 72 7.90 1.49 -13.11
N ASP A 73 9.06 1.08 -12.58
CA ASP A 73 9.29 1.05 -11.13
C ASP A 73 9.13 2.44 -10.49
N SER A 74 9.41 3.52 -11.21
CA SER A 74 9.19 4.89 -10.72
C SER A 74 7.70 5.16 -10.53
N GLY A 75 6.86 4.78 -11.50
CA GLY A 75 5.40 4.85 -11.38
C GLY A 75 4.87 3.98 -10.24
N ALA A 76 5.45 2.79 -10.03
CA ALA A 76 5.12 1.93 -8.90
C ALA A 76 5.50 2.54 -7.55
N ILE A 77 6.65 3.22 -7.45
CA ILE A 77 7.05 3.97 -6.26
C ILE A 77 6.05 5.09 -5.97
N GLU A 78 5.66 5.88 -6.97
CA GLU A 78 4.68 6.96 -6.81
C GLU A 78 3.32 6.41 -6.33
N PHE A 79 2.87 5.29 -6.90
CA PHE A 79 1.64 4.64 -6.46
C PHE A 79 1.72 4.17 -5.00
N LEU A 80 2.81 3.50 -4.63
CA LEU A 80 3.04 3.06 -3.25
C LEU A 80 3.12 4.26 -2.28
N TYR A 81 3.71 5.38 -2.69
CA TYR A 81 3.69 6.62 -1.90
C TYR A 81 2.27 7.09 -1.62
N ARG A 82 1.38 7.14 -2.63
CA ARG A 82 -0.04 7.51 -2.43
C ARG A 82 -0.73 6.59 -1.44
N ILE A 83 -0.45 5.28 -1.48
CA ILE A 83 -0.96 4.34 -0.47
C ILE A 83 -0.44 4.71 0.92
N THR A 84 0.87 5.00 1.09
CA THR A 84 1.41 5.39 2.40
C THR A 84 0.76 6.65 2.96
N GLU A 85 0.43 7.63 2.12
CA GLU A 85 -0.28 8.84 2.52
C GLU A 85 -1.68 8.50 3.06
N VAL A 86 -2.45 7.66 2.36
CA VAL A 86 -3.76 7.17 2.82
C VAL A 86 -3.65 6.47 4.18
N LEU A 87 -2.67 5.58 4.35
CA LEU A 87 -2.50 4.84 5.61
C LEU A 87 -2.09 5.76 6.77
N ARG A 88 -1.26 6.79 6.52
CA ARG A 88 -0.90 7.81 7.51
C ARG A 88 -2.12 8.61 7.94
N GLU A 89 -2.93 9.10 6.99
CA GLU A 89 -4.18 9.81 7.27
C GLU A 89 -5.13 8.98 8.15
N VAL A 90 -5.29 7.70 7.83
CA VAL A 90 -6.12 6.76 8.59
C VAL A 90 -5.61 6.61 10.02
N LEU A 91 -4.30 6.40 10.20
CA LEU A 91 -3.69 6.21 11.52
C LEU A 91 -3.75 7.47 12.38
N ASP A 92 -3.64 8.65 11.78
CA ASP A 92 -3.74 9.93 12.47
C ASP A 92 -5.17 10.18 12.96
N ARG A 93 -6.18 9.80 12.17
CA ARG A 93 -7.59 9.89 12.57
C ARG A 93 -7.95 8.91 13.68
N ALA A 94 -7.42 7.69 13.65
CA ALA A 94 -7.71 6.65 14.65
C ALA A 94 -7.08 6.91 16.04
N GLN A 95 -6.14 7.86 16.14
CA GLN A 95 -5.45 8.22 17.39
C GLN A 95 -6.04 9.45 18.09
N ARG A 96 -7.08 10.06 17.50
CA ARG A 96 -7.84 11.16 18.09
C ARG A 96 -9.05 10.64 18.84
#